data_AF-A0A3D5EVI2-F1
#
_entry.id   AF-A0A3D5EVI2-F1
#
_cell.length_a   1.000
_cell.length_b   1.000
_cell.length_c   1.000
_cell.angle_alpha   90.00
_cell.angle_beta   90.00
_cell.angle_gamma   90.00
#
_symmetry.space_group_name_H-M   'P 1'
#
loop_
_entity.id
_entity.type
_entity.pdbx_description
1 polymer ?
#
loop_
_entity_poly.entity_id
_entity_poly.type
_entity_poly.pdbx_seq_one_letter_code
_entity_poly.pdbx_strand_id
1 'polypeptide(L)'
;MRASLQTRGTSVAAGLCVLALAGCATTQMKSEWRDPNVVGAVLQGQQVLVICQSRDHSLRRICEDQWTMRLQRAGVAGMQSYAIPQFPPDGAADGDAIRSAAERVGAFAVASVQLAPDDLAMVNPAPQVGIGFAGG
;
A
#
# COMPACT_ATOMS: atom_id res chain seq x y z
N MET A 1 13.47 -46.24 31.63
CA MET A 1 13.08 -44.82 31.75
C MET A 1 13.75 -43.95 30.66
N ARG A 2 13.49 -44.18 29.36
CA ARG A 2 14.11 -43.41 28.24
C ARG A 2 13.14 -42.95 27.15
N ALA A 3 11.89 -43.44 27.14
CA ALA A 3 10.91 -43.19 26.08
C ALA A 3 10.16 -41.84 26.21
N SER A 4 10.21 -41.16 27.37
CA SER A 4 9.48 -39.91 27.62
C SER A 4 10.22 -38.62 27.24
N LEU A 5 11.53 -38.70 26.95
CA LEU A 5 12.35 -37.54 26.54
C LEU A 5 12.32 -37.31 25.02
N GLN A 6 12.14 -38.35 24.21
CA GLN A 6 12.13 -38.25 22.74
C GLN A 6 10.88 -37.55 22.19
N THR A 7 9.71 -37.73 22.81
CA THR A 7 8.45 -37.09 22.40
C THR A 7 8.39 -35.59 22.73
N ARG A 8 9.17 -35.13 23.71
CA ARG A 8 9.28 -33.70 24.06
C ARG A 8 10.19 -32.94 23.07
N GLY A 9 11.25 -33.59 22.57
CA GLY A 9 12.18 -32.99 21.61
C GLY A 9 11.58 -32.75 20.23
N THR A 10 10.73 -33.66 19.75
CA THR A 10 10.08 -33.55 18.43
C THR A 10 9.05 -32.41 18.37
N SER A 11 8.35 -32.13 19.48
CA SER A 11 7.35 -31.05 19.55
C SER A 11 7.97 -29.66 19.52
N VAL A 12 9.17 -29.47 20.10
CA VAL A 12 9.87 -28.18 20.11
C VAL A 12 10.44 -27.85 18.72
N ALA A 13 11.00 -28.84 18.02
CA ALA A 13 11.51 -28.65 16.66
C ALA A 13 10.40 -28.30 15.66
N ALA A 14 9.24 -28.94 15.77
CA ALA A 14 8.07 -28.63 14.94
C ALA A 14 7.54 -27.20 15.21
N GLY A 15 7.49 -26.77 16.47
CA GLY A 15 7.08 -25.41 16.83
C GLY A 15 8.03 -24.33 16.29
N LEU A 16 9.34 -24.60 16.30
CA LEU A 16 10.35 -23.66 15.79
C LEU A 16 10.25 -23.46 14.27
N CYS A 17 9.97 -24.52 13.52
CA CYS A 17 9.73 -24.41 12.07
C CYS A 17 8.51 -23.52 11.77
N VAL A 18 7.38 -23.72 12.46
CA VAL A 18 6.16 -22.90 12.26
C VAL A 18 6.43 -21.41 12.56
N LEU A 19 7.22 -21.10 13.59
CA LEU A 19 7.61 -19.72 13.91
C LEU A 19 8.54 -19.10 12.86
N ALA A 20 9.47 -19.89 12.30
CA ALA A 20 10.38 -19.41 11.26
C ALA A 20 9.65 -19.08 9.94
N LEU A 21 8.60 -19.83 9.60
CA LEU A 21 7.77 -19.59 8.42
C LEU A 21 6.90 -18.31 8.53
N ALA A 22 6.61 -17.83 9.75
CA ALA A 22 5.82 -16.61 9.95
C ALA A 22 6.61 -15.30 9.70
N GLY A 23 7.94 -15.35 9.65
CA GLY A 23 8.80 -14.16 9.53
C GLY A 23 8.96 -13.58 8.12
N CYS A 24 8.78 -14.38 7.06
CA CYS A 24 9.04 -13.94 5.68
C CYS A 24 7.92 -13.09 5.04
N ALA A 25 6.75 -12.97 5.68
CA ALA A 25 5.59 -12.30 5.08
C ALA A 25 5.33 -10.88 5.62
N THR A 26 6.16 -10.35 6.54
CA THR A 26 5.93 -9.00 7.08
C THR A 26 6.50 -7.92 6.15
N THR A 27 5.66 -7.38 5.27
CA THR A 27 5.98 -6.15 4.54
C THR A 27 5.84 -4.97 5.51
N GLN A 28 6.95 -4.32 5.82
CA GLN A 28 6.98 -3.12 6.66
C GLN A 28 7.17 -1.88 5.78
N MET A 29 6.25 -0.91 5.87
CA MET A 29 6.41 0.39 5.24
C MET A 29 7.42 1.20 6.07
N LYS A 30 8.64 1.42 5.54
CA LYS A 30 9.71 2.12 6.28
C LYS A 30 9.78 3.63 6.04
N SER A 31 9.15 4.11 4.97
CA SER A 31 9.23 5.51 4.53
C SER A 31 7.82 6.05 4.30
N GLU A 32 7.08 6.27 5.38
CA GLU A 32 5.80 6.96 5.35
C GLU A 32 5.97 8.41 5.83
N TRP A 33 5.30 9.33 5.15
CA TRP A 33 5.11 10.69 5.63
C TRP A 33 3.62 10.92 5.79
N ARG A 34 3.23 11.49 6.93
CA ARG A 34 1.85 11.83 7.27
C ARG A 34 1.83 13.27 7.77
N ASP A 35 0.89 14.06 7.28
CA ASP A 35 0.66 15.41 7.80
C ASP A 35 0.21 15.31 9.29
N PRO A 36 0.98 15.89 10.23
CA PRO A 36 0.65 15.83 11.65
C PRO A 36 -0.66 16.56 12.01
N ASN A 37 -1.12 17.48 11.14
CA ASN A 37 -2.36 18.22 11.35
C ASN A 37 -3.60 17.42 10.91
N VAL A 38 -3.42 16.32 10.17
CA VAL A 38 -4.52 15.45 9.73
C VAL A 38 -4.85 14.45 10.84
N VAL A 39 -5.68 14.91 11.78
CA VAL A 39 -6.18 14.10 12.89
C VAL A 39 -7.32 13.22 12.39
N GLY A 40 -7.05 11.92 12.25
CA GLY A 40 -8.07 10.87 12.09
C GLY A 40 -9.20 11.19 11.11
N ALA A 41 -8.89 11.48 9.84
CA ALA A 41 -9.92 11.57 8.82
C ALA A 41 -10.69 10.24 8.76
N VAL A 42 -11.93 10.23 9.24
CA VAL A 42 -12.80 9.06 9.16
C VAL A 42 -13.26 8.94 7.71
N LEU A 43 -12.52 8.14 6.93
CA LEU A 43 -12.89 7.81 5.56
C LEU A 43 -14.09 6.85 5.50
N GLN A 44 -14.55 6.36 6.65
CA GLN A 44 -15.67 5.42 6.72
C GLN A 44 -16.94 6.06 6.17
N GLY A 45 -17.57 5.39 5.22
CA GLY A 45 -18.74 5.92 4.49
C GLY A 45 -18.41 7.03 3.47
N GLN A 46 -17.14 7.44 3.35
CA GLN A 46 -16.71 8.42 2.35
C GLN A 46 -16.33 7.76 1.03
N GLN A 47 -16.37 8.55 -0.03
CA GLN A 47 -15.90 8.14 -1.35
C GLN A 47 -14.45 8.57 -1.55
N VAL A 48 -13.62 7.64 -2.03
CA VAL A 48 -12.21 7.86 -2.34
C VAL A 48 -11.98 7.58 -3.82
N LEU A 49 -11.43 8.56 -4.52
CA LEU A 49 -10.96 8.38 -5.89
C LEU A 49 -9.61 7.68 -5.87
N VAL A 50 -9.51 6.54 -6.56
CA VAL A 50 -8.30 5.75 -6.68
C VAL A 50 -7.70 5.96 -8.07
N ILE A 51 -6.45 6.40 -8.12
CA ILE A 51 -5.69 6.61 -9.36
C ILE A 51 -4.41 5.78 -9.29
N CYS A 52 -4.25 4.83 -10.21
CA CYS A 52 -2.96 4.17 -10.42
C CYS A 52 -2.33 4.68 -11.71
N GLN A 53 -1.12 5.22 -11.62
CA GLN A 53 -0.35 5.66 -12.77
C GLN A 53 0.51 4.50 -13.27
N SER A 54 0.26 4.04 -14.49
CA SER A 54 1.02 2.96 -15.12
C SER A 54 0.97 3.08 -16.64
N ARG A 55 2.10 2.74 -17.28
CA ARG A 55 2.19 2.63 -18.75
C ARG A 55 1.40 1.43 -19.29
N ASP A 56 1.12 0.44 -18.44
CA ASP A 56 0.32 -0.73 -18.80
C ASP A 56 -1.12 -0.56 -18.27
N HIS A 57 -2.08 -0.48 -19.19
CA HIS A 57 -3.49 -0.32 -18.87
C HIS A 57 -4.07 -1.47 -18.05
N SER A 58 -3.60 -2.70 -18.26
CA SER A 58 -4.04 -3.87 -17.52
C SER A 58 -3.56 -3.79 -16.08
N LEU A 59 -2.28 -3.44 -15.87
CA LEU A 59 -1.73 -3.22 -14.53
C LEU A 59 -2.43 -2.09 -13.81
N ARG A 60 -2.74 -0.99 -14.50
CA ARG A 60 -3.54 0.10 -13.93
C ARG A 60 -4.89 -0.41 -13.43
N ARG A 61 -5.66 -1.12 -14.26
CA ARG A 61 -6.99 -1.62 -13.88
C ARG A 61 -6.92 -2.55 -12.69
N ILE A 62 -5.99 -3.51 -12.71
CA ILE A 62 -5.77 -4.44 -11.60
C ILE A 62 -5.41 -3.67 -10.32
N CYS A 63 -4.53 -2.68 -10.40
CA CYS A 63 -4.15 -1.85 -9.25
C CYS A 63 -5.35 -1.12 -8.65
N GLU A 64 -6.14 -0.43 -9.48
CA GLU A 64 -7.31 0.32 -9.03
C GLU A 64 -8.37 -0.61 -8.45
N ASP A 65 -8.64 -1.76 -9.07
CA ASP A 65 -9.61 -2.75 -8.58
C ASP A 65 -9.18 -3.35 -7.24
N GLN A 66 -7.90 -3.67 -7.07
CA GLN A 66 -7.40 -4.17 -5.78
C GLN A 66 -7.50 -3.11 -4.68
N TRP A 67 -7.26 -1.84 -5.02
CA TRP A 67 -7.41 -0.74 -4.08
C TRP A 67 -8.87 -0.52 -3.67
N THR A 68 -9.79 -0.44 -4.63
CA THR A 68 -11.21 -0.25 -4.33
C THR A 68 -11.77 -1.43 -3.53
N MET A 69 -11.38 -2.66 -3.85
CA MET A 69 -11.74 -3.85 -3.06
C MET A 69 -11.23 -3.77 -1.61
N ARG A 70 -10.00 -3.27 -1.38
CA ARG A 70 -9.46 -3.09 -0.01
C ARG A 70 -10.18 -2.00 0.75
N LEU A 71 -10.46 -0.87 0.11
CA LEU A 71 -11.23 0.23 0.68
C LEU A 71 -12.64 -0.22 1.09
N GLN A 72 -13.33 -0.95 0.21
CA GLN A 72 -14.68 -1.47 0.49
C GLN A 72 -14.70 -2.40 1.70
N ARG A 73 -13.71 -3.29 1.86
CA ARG A 73 -13.57 -4.13 3.06
C ARG A 73 -13.35 -3.31 4.34
N ALA A 74 -12.79 -2.12 4.23
CA ALA A 74 -12.62 -1.17 5.34
C ALA A 74 -13.84 -0.24 5.53
N GLY A 75 -14.94 -0.44 4.79
CA GLY A 75 -16.15 0.40 4.87
C GLY A 75 -16.02 1.75 4.16
N VAL A 76 -15.08 1.87 3.21
CA VAL A 76 -14.83 3.07 2.41
C VAL A 76 -15.22 2.80 0.96
N ALA A 77 -15.98 3.69 0.33
CA ALA A 77 -16.35 3.53 -1.07
C ALA A 77 -15.17 3.94 -1.97
N GLY A 78 -14.63 3.01 -2.75
CA GLY A 78 -13.59 3.31 -3.74
C GLY A 78 -14.18 3.55 -5.13
N MET A 79 -13.69 4.55 -5.85
CA MET A 79 -13.99 4.79 -7.27
C MET A 79 -12.71 4.71 -8.11
N GLN A 80 -12.74 3.90 -9.16
CA GLN A 80 -11.63 3.76 -10.11
C GLN A 80 -11.55 4.96 -11.07
N SER A 81 -10.34 5.47 -11.30
CA SER A 81 -10.11 6.57 -12.24
C SER A 81 -10.45 6.18 -13.69
N TYR A 82 -10.25 4.92 -14.07
CA TYR A 82 -10.55 4.45 -15.42
C TYR A 82 -12.05 4.43 -15.75
N ALA A 83 -12.92 4.50 -14.74
CA ALA A 83 -14.36 4.58 -14.92
C ALA A 83 -14.85 6.01 -15.20
N ILE A 84 -13.98 7.00 -15.01
CA ILE A 84 -14.28 8.41 -15.26
C ILE A 84 -14.08 8.70 -16.77
N PRO A 85 -15.10 9.21 -17.46
CA PRO A 85 -14.96 9.63 -18.86
C PRO A 85 -13.84 10.66 -19.01
N GLN A 86 -13.06 10.54 -20.09
CA GLN A 86 -11.99 11.48 -20.46
C GLN A 86 -10.81 11.56 -19.47
N PHE A 87 -10.74 10.67 -18.48
CA PHE A 87 -9.55 10.58 -17.62
C PHE A 87 -8.38 9.95 -18.39
N PRO A 88 -7.13 10.40 -18.17
CA PRO A 88 -5.97 9.89 -18.92
C PRO A 88 -5.86 8.36 -18.88
N PRO A 89 -5.58 7.71 -20.02
CA PRO A 89 -5.55 6.26 -20.17
C PRO A 89 -4.49 5.53 -19.32
N ASP A 90 -3.43 6.24 -18.96
CA ASP A 90 -2.30 5.79 -18.14
C ASP A 90 -2.44 6.21 -16.67
N GLY A 91 -3.50 6.95 -16.34
CA GLY A 91 -3.73 7.54 -15.02
C GLY A 91 -2.84 8.75 -14.71
N ALA A 92 -1.96 9.15 -15.64
CA ALA A 92 -1.07 10.30 -15.47
C ALA A 92 -1.84 11.60 -15.75
N ALA A 93 -2.48 12.11 -14.71
CA ALA A 93 -3.14 13.41 -14.70
C ALA A 93 -2.35 14.38 -13.82
N ASP A 94 -2.34 15.67 -14.17
CA ASP A 94 -1.81 16.69 -13.28
C ASP A 94 -2.74 16.91 -12.06
N GLY A 95 -2.25 17.66 -11.07
CA GLY A 95 -2.99 17.87 -9.81
C GLY A 95 -4.35 18.55 -10.00
N ASP A 96 -4.48 19.44 -11.00
CA ASP A 96 -5.72 20.15 -11.28
C ASP A 96 -6.75 19.24 -11.96
N ALA A 97 -6.30 18.42 -12.91
CA ALA A 97 -7.10 17.40 -13.55
C ALA A 97 -7.58 16.35 -12.54
N ILE A 98 -6.71 15.90 -11.63
CA ILE A 98 -7.06 14.99 -10.53
C ILE A 98 -8.10 15.61 -9.61
N ARG A 99 -7.88 16.85 -9.17
CA ARG A 99 -8.81 17.58 -8.30
C ARG A 99 -10.17 17.77 -8.97
N SER A 100 -10.20 18.19 -10.22
CA SER A 100 -11.45 18.34 -10.98
C SER A 100 -12.18 16.99 -11.13
N ALA A 101 -11.44 15.90 -11.33
CA ALA A 101 -12.01 14.57 -11.43
C ALA A 101 -12.61 14.12 -10.09
N ALA A 102 -11.91 14.36 -8.98
CA ALA A 102 -12.40 14.10 -7.64
C ALA A 102 -13.69 14.88 -7.33
N GLU A 103 -13.75 16.16 -7.68
CA GLU A 103 -14.94 17.01 -7.51
C GLU A 103 -16.12 16.52 -8.33
N ARG A 104 -15.92 16.16 -9.61
CA ARG A 104 -16.98 15.64 -10.49
C ARG A 104 -17.64 14.38 -9.95
N VAL A 105 -16.87 13.57 -9.23
CA VAL A 105 -17.35 12.30 -8.68
C VAL A 105 -17.70 12.38 -7.20
N GLY A 106 -17.57 13.55 -6.56
CA GLY A 106 -17.87 13.72 -5.14
C GLY A 106 -16.91 12.98 -4.20
N ALA A 107 -15.66 12.74 -4.63
CA ALA A 107 -14.67 12.08 -3.80
C ALA A 107 -14.18 13.00 -2.67
N PHE A 108 -14.25 12.51 -1.44
CA PHE A 108 -13.76 13.18 -0.24
C PHE A 108 -12.22 13.21 -0.19
N ALA A 109 -11.58 12.15 -0.70
CA ALA A 109 -10.13 12.03 -0.74
C ALA A 109 -9.67 11.36 -2.05
N VAL A 110 -8.40 11.56 -2.37
CA VAL A 110 -7.73 10.92 -3.49
C VAL A 110 -6.61 10.02 -2.98
N ALA A 111 -6.58 8.80 -3.47
CA ALA A 111 -5.47 7.88 -3.32
C ALA A 111 -4.75 7.71 -4.66
N SER A 112 -3.53 8.22 -4.77
CA SER A 112 -2.70 8.08 -5.98
C SER A 112 -1.54 7.12 -5.74
N VAL A 113 -1.32 6.21 -6.68
CA VAL A 113 -0.18 5.28 -6.68
C VAL A 113 0.52 5.38 -8.02
N GLN A 114 1.85 5.41 -8.03
CA GLN A 114 2.64 5.29 -9.25
C GLN A 114 3.31 3.91 -9.31
N LEU A 115 3.06 3.18 -10.40
CA LEU A 115 3.68 1.91 -10.68
C LEU A 115 4.86 2.13 -11.64
N ALA A 116 6.07 1.93 -11.14
CA ALA A 116 7.28 1.90 -11.94
C ALA A 116 7.70 0.44 -12.17
N PRO A 117 8.18 0.08 -13.37
CA PRO A 117 8.89 -1.18 -13.58
C PRO A 117 10.10 -1.29 -12.64
N ASP A 118 10.34 -2.49 -12.14
CA ASP A 118 11.43 -2.80 -11.21
C ASP A 118 12.76 -2.97 -11.99
N ASP A 119 13.14 -1.95 -12.76
CA ASP A 119 14.38 -1.95 -13.56
C ASP A 119 15.56 -1.40 -12.73
N LEU A 120 15.27 -0.85 -11.56
CA LEU A 120 16.25 -0.35 -10.60
C LEU A 120 16.24 -1.32 -9.42
N ALA A 121 17.34 -2.04 -9.21
CA ALA A 121 17.52 -2.77 -7.98
C ALA A 121 17.19 -1.84 -6.80
N MET A 122 16.16 -2.18 -6.03
CA MET A 122 15.92 -1.55 -4.73
C MET A 122 17.11 -1.95 -3.85
N VAL A 123 18.22 -1.22 -3.99
CA VAL A 123 19.36 -1.34 -3.11
C VAL A 123 18.83 -0.86 -1.77
N ASN A 124 18.59 -1.81 -0.87
CA ASN A 124 18.39 -1.51 0.54
C ASN A 124 19.80 -1.36 1.11
N PRO A 125 20.37 -0.14 1.16
CA PRO A 125 21.66 0.03 1.81
C PRO A 125 21.53 -0.48 3.25
N ALA A 126 22.57 -1.17 3.72
CA ALA A 126 22.66 -1.56 5.13
C ALA A 126 22.33 -0.35 6.04
N PRO A 127 21.86 -0.56 7.29
CA PRO A 127 21.40 0.52 8.16
C PRO A 127 22.34 1.73 8.13
N GLN A 128 21.87 2.83 7.54
CA GLN A 128 22.66 4.05 7.38
C GLN A 128 22.37 4.95 8.58
N VAL A 129 23.34 5.09 9.47
CA VAL A 129 23.25 6.06 10.58
C VAL A 129 23.71 7.41 10.05
N GLY A 130 22.76 8.30 9.77
CA GLY A 130 23.05 9.69 9.39
C GLY A 130 22.90 10.62 10.59
N ILE A 131 23.94 11.41 10.90
CA ILE A 131 23.84 12.51 11.86
C ILE A 131 23.32 13.73 11.08
N GLY A 132 22.04 14.04 11.22
CA GLY A 132 21.46 15.26 10.68
C GLY A 132 21.80 16.46 11.55
N PHE A 133 22.56 17.42 11.01
CA PHE A 133 22.68 18.74 11.61
C PHE A 133 21.51 19.60 11.13
N ALA A 134 20.55 19.87 12.02
CA ALA A 134 19.50 20.86 11.77
C ALA A 134 20.13 22.26 11.82
N GLY A 135 20.29 22.90 10.66
CA GLY A 135 20.54 24.34 10.58
C GLY A 135 19.21 25.09 10.66
N GLY A 136 19.11 26.02 11.60
CA GLY A 136 17.93 26.88 11.81
C GLY A 136 17.86 28.06 10.86
#